data_AF-A0A0G1SLB6-F1
#
_entry.id   AF-A0A0G1SLB6-F1
#
_cell.length_a   1.000
_cell.length_b   1.000
_cell.length_c   1.000
_cell.angle_alpha   90.00
_cell.angle_beta   90.00
_cell.angle_gamma   90.00
#
_symmetry.space_group_name_H-M   'P 1'
#
loop_
_entity.id
_entity.type
_entity.pdbx_description
1 polymer ?
#
loop_
_entity_poly.entity_id
_entity_poly.type
_entity_poly.pdbx_seq_one_letter_code
_entity_poly.pdbx_strand_id
1 'polypeptide(L)'
;MKITVVVLNWNAGKYIAPCLRSLGRLATRPHQVEIVVVDNGSTDNSVKLIKKLFPKFKLIQTGQNLGYAGGNNVGLQYALDHGSDFVWIVNPDVQVHPGSLQALADAASDHPMGGIFGSKCYFAKGFEFHKTRYTPSQLGHVLWYAGGKIDWANLITQHIGIDEVDIGQASSGTNWPD
;
A
#
# COMPACT_ATOMS: atom_id res chain seq x y z
N MET A 1 -14.39 -11.18 5.07
CA MET A 1 -14.23 -10.30 3.91
C MET A 1 -13.33 -10.96 2.88
N LYS A 2 -13.64 -10.74 1.61
CA LYS A 2 -12.80 -11.02 0.45
C LYS A 2 -12.07 -9.74 0.04
N ILE A 3 -10.75 -9.78 0.02
CA ILE A 3 -9.91 -8.60 -0.23
C ILE A 3 -8.97 -8.90 -1.40
N THR A 4 -8.99 -8.05 -2.42
CA THR A 4 -7.99 -8.09 -3.49
C THR A 4 -6.92 -7.03 -3.23
N VAL A 5 -5.66 -7.46 -3.17
CA VAL A 5 -4.51 -6.55 -3.19
C VAL A 5 -4.08 -6.34 -4.63
N VAL A 6 -4.12 -5.09 -5.09
CA VAL A 6 -3.70 -4.70 -6.44
C VAL A 6 -2.34 -4.04 -6.37
N VAL A 7 -1.35 -4.64 -7.04
CA VAL A 7 -0.01 -4.07 -7.21
C VAL A 7 0.16 -3.65 -8.65
N LEU A 8 0.22 -2.35 -8.90
CA LEU A 8 0.50 -1.82 -10.23
C LEU A 8 2.01 -1.80 -10.50
N ASN A 9 2.48 -2.64 -11.42
CA ASN A 9 3.88 -2.75 -11.81
C ASN A 9 4.13 -2.04 -13.15
N TRP A 10 5.10 -1.14 -13.17
CA TRP A 10 5.67 -0.60 -14.42
C TRP A 10 7.17 -0.41 -14.26
N ASN A 11 7.96 -1.24 -14.93
CA ASN A 11 9.43 -1.22 -14.88
C ASN A 11 10.03 -1.25 -13.46
N ALA A 12 9.35 -1.93 -12.52
CA ALA A 12 9.71 -1.92 -11.10
C ALA A 12 10.56 -3.14 -10.68
N GLY A 13 11.36 -3.73 -11.58
CA GLY A 13 12.08 -4.98 -11.34
C GLY A 13 12.97 -4.99 -10.08
N LYS A 14 13.53 -3.83 -9.71
CA LYS A 14 14.34 -3.67 -8.49
C LYS A 14 13.50 -3.75 -7.20
N TYR A 15 12.24 -3.32 -7.25
CA TYR A 15 11.40 -3.07 -6.09
C TYR A 15 10.29 -4.11 -5.89
N ILE A 16 9.78 -4.66 -7.00
CA ILE A 16 8.61 -5.55 -6.99
C ILE A 16 8.85 -6.82 -6.16
N ALA A 17 10.06 -7.38 -6.18
CA ALA A 17 10.32 -8.64 -5.48
C ALA A 17 10.26 -8.50 -3.95
N PRO A 18 10.90 -7.50 -3.32
CA PRO A 18 10.65 -7.17 -1.91
C PRO A 18 9.17 -6.94 -1.57
N CYS A 19 8.46 -6.15 -2.39
CA CYS A 19 7.03 -5.86 -2.20
C CYS A 19 6.20 -7.15 -2.17
N LEU A 20 6.28 -7.96 -3.23
CA LEU A 20 5.55 -9.22 -3.36
C LEU A 20 5.91 -10.24 -2.26
N ARG A 21 7.18 -10.28 -1.82
CA ARG A 21 7.57 -11.10 -0.65
C ARG A 21 6.89 -10.65 0.63
N SER A 22 6.78 -9.34 0.86
CA SER A 22 6.10 -8.81 2.05
C SER A 22 4.59 -9.13 2.03
N LEU A 23 3.96 -9.00 0.86
CA LEU A 23 2.56 -9.37 0.67
C LEU A 23 2.30 -10.87 0.88
N GLY A 24 3.22 -11.73 0.43
CA GLY A 24 3.15 -13.17 0.66
C GLY A 24 3.29 -13.59 2.14
N ARG A 25 3.64 -12.67 3.04
CA ARG A 25 3.75 -12.89 4.49
C ARG A 25 2.59 -12.30 5.29
N LEU A 26 1.61 -11.69 4.63
CA LEU A 26 0.44 -11.15 5.33
C LEU A 26 -0.26 -12.22 6.16
N ALA A 27 -0.69 -11.84 7.35
CA ALA A 27 -1.66 -12.62 8.10
C ALA A 27 -3.02 -12.44 7.42
N THR A 28 -3.45 -13.44 6.66
CA THR A 28 -4.65 -13.32 5.82
C THR A 28 -5.92 -13.83 6.49
N ARG A 29 -5.82 -14.81 7.40
CA ARG A 29 -7.00 -15.34 8.12
C ARG A 29 -7.53 -14.33 9.13
N PRO A 30 -8.86 -14.19 9.28
CA PRO A 30 -9.92 -15.03 8.69
C PRO A 30 -10.36 -14.60 7.27
N HIS A 31 -9.72 -13.60 6.67
CA HIS A 31 -10.08 -13.04 5.38
C HIS A 31 -9.63 -13.93 4.20
N GLN A 32 -10.34 -13.81 3.08
CA GLN A 32 -9.91 -14.38 1.81
C GLN A 32 -9.13 -13.32 1.06
N VAL A 33 -7.84 -13.55 0.82
CA VAL A 33 -6.95 -12.53 0.25
C VAL A 33 -6.35 -13.04 -1.04
N GLU A 34 -6.51 -12.26 -2.11
CA GLU A 34 -5.89 -12.51 -3.40
C GLU A 34 -4.92 -11.37 -3.74
N ILE A 35 -3.75 -11.71 -4.26
CA ILE A 35 -2.76 -10.72 -4.72
C ILE A 35 -2.75 -10.73 -6.25
N VAL A 36 -3.07 -9.57 -6.82
CA VAL A 36 -3.13 -9.31 -8.25
C VAL A 36 -2.05 -8.29 -8.60
N VAL A 37 -1.14 -8.69 -9.47
CA VAL A 37 -0.14 -7.81 -10.05
C VAL A 37 -0.62 -7.39 -11.43
N VAL A 38 -0.81 -6.09 -11.62
CA VAL A 38 -1.11 -5.52 -12.94
C VAL A 38 0.19 -5.01 -13.53
N ASP A 39 0.71 -5.69 -14.55
CA ASP A 39 1.83 -5.19 -15.34
C ASP A 39 1.33 -4.19 -16.39
N ASN A 40 1.75 -2.94 -16.24
CA ASN A 40 1.32 -1.80 -17.04
C ASN A 40 2.22 -1.60 -18.28
N GLY A 41 2.51 -2.69 -18.99
CA GLY A 41 3.39 -2.66 -20.17
C GLY A 41 4.87 -2.46 -19.82
N SER A 42 5.41 -3.25 -18.88
CA SER A 42 6.83 -3.18 -18.55
C SER A 42 7.72 -3.72 -19.68
N THR A 43 8.87 -3.09 -19.87
CA THR A 43 9.92 -3.48 -20.81
C THR A 43 11.17 -4.01 -20.11
N ASP A 44 11.24 -3.89 -18.79
CA ASP A 44 12.31 -4.45 -17.97
C ASP A 44 12.10 -5.96 -17.69
N ASN A 45 12.88 -6.51 -16.75
CA ASN A 45 12.80 -7.92 -16.39
C ASN A 45 11.73 -8.23 -15.33
N SER A 46 10.89 -7.26 -14.92
CA SER A 46 9.93 -7.42 -13.82
C SER A 46 8.92 -8.53 -14.08
N VAL A 47 8.33 -8.60 -15.27
CA VAL A 47 7.34 -9.64 -15.64
C VAL A 47 7.93 -11.05 -15.54
N LYS A 48 9.14 -11.25 -16.07
CA LYS A 48 9.83 -12.55 -16.01
C LYS A 48 10.14 -12.92 -14.56
N LEU A 49 10.57 -11.94 -13.75
CA LEU A 49 10.81 -12.13 -12.33
C LEU A 49 9.54 -12.51 -11.57
N ILE A 50 8.41 -11.83 -11.85
CA ILE A 50 7.12 -12.10 -11.21
C ILE A 50 6.67 -13.54 -11.52
N LYS A 51 6.67 -13.93 -12.79
CA LYS A 51 6.27 -15.29 -13.22
C LYS A 51 7.14 -16.37 -12.57
N LYS A 52 8.44 -16.13 -12.43
CA LYS A 52 9.38 -17.08 -11.86
C LYS A 52 9.25 -17.21 -10.34
N LEU A 53 9.18 -16.10 -9.62
CA LEU A 53 9.28 -16.09 -8.16
C LEU A 53 7.93 -16.12 -7.45
N PHE A 54 6.86 -15.66 -8.10
CA PHE A 54 5.53 -15.52 -7.51
C PHE A 54 4.44 -16.15 -8.41
N PRO A 55 4.59 -17.41 -8.87
CA PRO A 55 3.64 -18.03 -9.79
C PRO A 55 2.22 -18.20 -9.22
N LYS A 56 2.07 -18.07 -7.89
CA LYS A 56 0.78 -18.12 -7.20
C LYS A 56 -0.01 -16.82 -7.27
N PHE A 57 0.64 -15.70 -7.60
CA PHE A 57 -0.03 -14.41 -7.70
C PHE A 57 -0.63 -14.24 -9.08
N LYS A 58 -1.82 -13.65 -9.15
CA LYS A 58 -2.46 -13.35 -10.43
C LYS A 58 -1.67 -12.26 -11.12
N LEU A 59 -1.25 -12.50 -12.36
CA LEU A 59 -0.61 -11.49 -13.20
C LEU A 59 -1.55 -11.11 -14.34
N ILE A 60 -1.86 -9.82 -14.45
CA ILE A 60 -2.61 -9.23 -15.56
C ILE A 60 -1.64 -8.34 -16.33
N GLN A 61 -1.51 -8.54 -17.63
CA GLN A 61 -0.64 -7.70 -18.47
C GLN A 61 -1.53 -6.82 -19.36
N THR A 62 -1.41 -5.49 -19.23
CA THR A 62 -2.22 -4.53 -20.01
C THR A 62 -1.72 -4.37 -21.44
N GLY A 63 -0.49 -4.81 -21.73
CA GLY A 63 0.17 -4.68 -23.04
C GLY A 63 0.78 -3.30 -23.33
N GLN A 64 0.38 -2.27 -22.59
CA GLN A 64 0.90 -0.90 -22.71
C GLN A 64 0.73 -0.13 -21.40
N ASN A 65 1.44 0.99 -21.24
CA ASN A 65 1.30 1.84 -20.07
C ASN A 65 0.03 2.68 -20.15
N LEU A 66 -0.96 2.37 -19.30
CA LEU A 66 -2.24 3.06 -19.17
C LEU A 66 -2.20 4.23 -18.15
N GLY A 67 -1.01 4.59 -17.66
CA GLY A 67 -0.84 5.48 -16.53
C GLY A 67 -1.24 4.84 -15.20
N TYR A 68 -1.08 5.58 -14.10
CA TYR A 68 -1.32 5.06 -12.75
C TYR A 68 -2.80 4.70 -12.52
N ALA A 69 -3.72 5.63 -12.82
CA ALA A 69 -5.14 5.39 -12.65
C ALA A 69 -5.66 4.28 -13.58
N GLY A 70 -5.30 4.33 -14.88
CA GLY A 70 -5.75 3.34 -15.85
C GLY A 70 -5.27 1.92 -15.52
N GLY A 71 -4.02 1.78 -15.10
CA GLY A 71 -3.48 0.49 -14.66
C GLY A 71 -4.17 -0.05 -13.39
N ASN A 72 -4.39 0.81 -12.38
CA ASN A 72 -5.13 0.40 -11.19
C ASN A 72 -6.58 0.01 -11.51
N ASN A 73 -7.25 0.74 -12.40
CA ASN A 73 -8.62 0.44 -12.82
C ASN A 73 -8.77 -0.98 -13.40
N VAL A 74 -7.76 -1.50 -14.10
CA VAL A 74 -7.77 -2.89 -14.56
C VAL A 74 -7.79 -3.88 -13.40
N GLY A 75 -7.00 -3.62 -12.35
CA GLY A 75 -6.98 -4.44 -11.13
C GLY A 75 -8.26 -4.30 -10.32
N LEU A 76 -8.83 -3.10 -10.22
CA LEU A 76 -10.11 -2.84 -9.56
C LEU A 76 -11.26 -3.55 -10.27
N GLN A 77 -11.31 -3.48 -11.61
CA GLN A 77 -12.32 -4.19 -12.39
C GLN A 77 -12.23 -5.70 -12.16
N TYR A 78 -11.02 -6.26 -12.18
CA TYR A 78 -10.82 -7.67 -11.83
C TYR A 78 -11.34 -7.99 -10.43
N ALA A 79 -11.04 -7.16 -9.43
CA ALA A 79 -11.51 -7.38 -8.06
C ALA A 79 -13.05 -7.35 -7.96
N LEU A 80 -13.70 -6.42 -8.66
CA LEU A 80 -15.16 -6.31 -8.73
C LEU A 80 -15.79 -7.54 -9.42
N ASP A 81 -15.24 -7.95 -10.57
CA ASP A 81 -15.70 -9.13 -11.31
C ASP A 81 -15.58 -10.42 -10.48
N HIS A 82 -14.66 -10.44 -9.51
CA HIS A 82 -14.45 -11.56 -8.59
C HIS A 82 -15.15 -11.36 -7.24
N GLY A 83 -15.96 -10.33 -7.06
CA GLY A 83 -16.78 -10.12 -5.87
C GLY A 83 -15.99 -9.81 -4.59
N SER A 84 -14.90 -9.04 -4.70
CA SER A 84 -14.17 -8.56 -3.54
C SER A 84 -14.94 -7.47 -2.79
N ASP A 85 -14.95 -7.57 -1.47
CA ASP A 85 -15.57 -6.57 -0.57
C ASP A 85 -14.69 -5.31 -0.48
N PHE A 86 -13.37 -5.48 -0.51
CA PHE A 86 -12.39 -4.40 -0.45
C PHE A 86 -11.26 -4.61 -1.46
N VAL A 87 -10.68 -3.50 -1.91
CA VAL A 87 -9.48 -3.48 -2.74
C VAL A 87 -8.40 -2.68 -2.04
N TRP A 88 -7.21 -3.26 -1.89
CA TRP A 88 -6.05 -2.58 -1.35
C TRP A 88 -5.03 -2.30 -2.46
N ILE A 89 -4.90 -1.03 -2.83
CA ILE A 89 -3.91 -0.59 -3.82
C ILE A 89 -2.55 -0.43 -3.13
N VAL A 90 -1.53 -1.09 -3.68
CA VAL A 90 -0.17 -1.09 -3.13
C VAL A 90 0.84 -0.79 -4.24
N ASN A 91 1.71 0.19 -3.99
CA ASN A 91 2.79 0.50 -4.92
C ASN A 91 3.89 -0.57 -4.87
N PRO A 92 4.59 -0.84 -5.99
CA PRO A 92 5.57 -1.92 -6.09
C PRO A 92 6.87 -1.64 -5.32
N ASP A 93 7.07 -0.43 -4.80
CA ASP A 93 8.19 0.01 -3.97
C ASP A 93 7.87 0.05 -2.46
N VAL A 94 6.69 -0.43 -2.07
CA VAL A 94 6.28 -0.56 -0.66
C VAL A 94 6.58 -1.96 -0.13
N GLN A 95 6.98 -2.04 1.14
CA GLN A 95 6.94 -3.28 1.92
C GLN A 95 5.89 -3.13 3.03
N VAL A 96 4.99 -4.10 3.14
CA VAL A 96 3.91 -4.05 4.12
C VAL A 96 4.24 -4.85 5.37
N HIS A 97 3.74 -4.41 6.53
CA HIS A 97 3.84 -5.17 7.76
C HIS A 97 2.83 -6.34 7.75
N PRO A 98 3.16 -7.53 8.30
CA PRO A 98 2.25 -8.69 8.27
C PRO A 98 0.86 -8.44 8.86
N GLY A 99 0.76 -7.51 9.83
CA GLY A 99 -0.51 -7.11 10.47
C GLY A 99 -1.24 -5.94 9.80
N SER A 100 -0.68 -5.31 8.75
CA SER A 100 -1.29 -4.13 8.13
C SER A 100 -2.67 -4.40 7.55
N LEU A 101 -2.85 -5.56 6.90
CA LEU A 101 -4.14 -5.92 6.31
C LEU A 101 -5.21 -6.13 7.38
N GLN A 102 -4.86 -6.81 8.48
CA GLN A 102 -5.79 -7.01 9.60
C GLN A 102 -6.20 -5.67 10.21
N ALA A 103 -5.25 -4.76 10.43
CA ALA A 103 -5.56 -3.43 10.96
C ALA A 103 -6.52 -2.63 10.06
N LEU A 104 -6.35 -2.71 8.74
CA LEU A 104 -7.30 -2.10 7.79
C LEU A 104 -8.67 -2.77 7.84
N ALA A 105 -8.71 -4.11 7.95
CA ALA A 105 -9.95 -4.87 8.06
C ALA A 105 -10.72 -4.57 9.36
N ASP A 106 -10.01 -4.41 10.47
CA ASP A 106 -10.57 -4.03 11.77
C ASP A 106 -11.12 -2.60 11.69
N ALA A 107 -10.35 -1.66 11.13
CA ALA A 107 -10.80 -0.28 10.93
C ALA A 107 -12.06 -0.18 10.04
N ALA A 108 -12.14 -1.00 8.99
CA ALA A 108 -13.33 -1.07 8.15
C ALA A 108 -14.55 -1.63 8.89
N SER A 109 -14.34 -2.55 9.82
CA SER A 109 -15.40 -3.13 10.66
C SER A 109 -15.88 -2.14 11.73
N ASP A 110 -14.96 -1.39 12.32
CA ASP A 110 -15.24 -0.38 13.35
C ASP A 110 -15.89 0.90 12.78
N HIS A 111 -15.65 1.18 11.50
CA HIS A 111 -16.20 2.33 10.79
C HIS A 111 -17.01 1.91 9.55
N PRO A 112 -18.23 1.34 9.73
CA PRO A 112 -19.02 0.78 8.64
C PRO A 112 -19.48 1.80 7.58
N MET A 113 -19.43 3.10 7.90
CA MET A 113 -19.71 4.19 6.94
C MET A 113 -18.46 4.71 6.21
N GLY A 114 -17.26 4.19 6.54
CA GLY A 114 -16.01 4.57 5.90
C GLY A 114 -15.90 3.97 4.50
N GLY A 115 -15.65 4.80 3.48
CA GLY A 115 -15.50 4.35 2.10
C GLY A 115 -14.04 4.08 1.67
N ILE A 116 -13.07 4.74 2.30
CA ILE A 116 -11.64 4.64 1.99
C ILE A 116 -10.85 4.64 3.29
N PHE A 117 -9.87 3.75 3.38
CA PHE A 117 -8.99 3.60 4.53
C PHE A 117 -7.54 3.71 4.07
N GLY A 118 -6.72 4.37 4.89
CA GLY A 118 -5.29 4.59 4.62
C GLY A 118 -4.42 3.91 5.66
N SER A 119 -3.35 3.26 5.21
CA SER A 119 -2.31 2.77 6.11
C SER A 119 -1.46 3.93 6.61
N LYS A 120 -1.00 3.82 7.86
CA LYS A 120 0.19 4.56 8.29
C LYS A 120 1.40 4.05 7.51
N CYS A 121 2.20 4.97 6.98
CA CYS A 121 3.36 4.69 6.14
C CYS A 121 4.61 5.32 6.73
N TYR A 122 5.68 4.53 6.75
CA TYR A 122 7.00 4.96 7.17
C TYR A 122 7.92 5.10 5.98
N PHE A 123 8.92 5.97 6.09
CA PHE A 123 10.08 5.89 5.22
C PHE A 123 10.81 4.57 5.45
N ALA A 124 11.25 3.94 4.37
CA ALA A 124 12.18 2.83 4.48
C ALA A 124 13.49 3.32 5.11
N LYS A 125 14.11 2.49 5.96
CA LYS A 125 15.37 2.82 6.63
C LYS A 125 16.43 3.29 5.63
N GLY A 126 16.93 4.52 5.78
CA GLY A 126 17.90 5.18 4.89
C GLY A 126 17.27 6.02 3.77
N PHE A 127 15.96 5.94 3.58
CA PHE A 127 15.19 6.68 2.58
C PHE A 127 14.40 7.84 3.18
N GLU A 128 14.59 8.14 4.46
CA GLU A 128 14.02 9.32 5.13
C GLU A 128 14.40 10.60 4.37
N PHE A 129 13.48 11.56 4.30
CA PHE A 129 13.67 12.79 3.51
C PHE A 129 14.89 13.59 4.01
N HIS A 130 14.93 13.86 5.31
CA HIS A 130 16.07 14.54 5.94
C HIS A 130 17.20 13.55 6.29
N LYS A 131 18.37 13.73 5.68
CA LYS A 131 19.51 12.80 5.84
C LYS A 131 20.30 12.97 7.14
N THR A 132 20.18 14.12 7.80
CA THR A 132 20.99 14.46 8.99
C THR A 132 20.16 14.69 10.24
N ARG A 133 18.82 14.62 10.15
CA ARG A 133 17.90 14.95 11.24
C ARG A 133 17.73 13.81 12.25
N TYR A 134 17.90 12.57 11.82
CA TYR A 134 17.52 11.38 12.59
C TYR A 134 18.74 10.60 13.08
N THR A 135 18.64 10.04 14.28
CA THR A 135 19.62 9.10 14.81
C THR A 135 19.49 7.72 14.13
N PRO A 136 20.53 6.87 14.14
CA PRO A 136 20.48 5.55 13.51
C PRO A 136 19.37 4.62 14.00
N SER A 137 18.91 4.79 15.24
CA SER A 137 17.79 4.02 15.82
C SER A 137 16.41 4.54 15.39
N GLN A 138 16.32 5.78 14.91
CA GLN A 138 15.07 6.38 14.42
C GLN A 138 14.82 6.08 12.93
N LEU A 139 15.86 5.74 12.17
CA LEU A 139 15.71 5.39 10.76
C LEU A 139 14.83 4.13 10.60
N GLY A 140 13.84 4.19 9.71
CA GLY A 140 12.78 3.20 9.52
C GLY A 140 11.54 3.43 10.40
N HIS A 141 11.59 4.39 11.32
CA HIS A 141 10.48 4.78 12.20
C HIS A 141 9.98 6.21 11.94
N VAL A 142 10.47 6.84 10.88
CA VAL A 142 10.02 8.18 10.46
C VAL A 142 8.80 8.06 9.58
N LEU A 143 7.77 8.83 9.87
CA LEU A 143 6.50 8.82 9.16
C LEU A 143 6.62 9.54 7.81
N TRP A 144 6.17 8.85 6.77
CA TRP A 144 5.86 9.47 5.48
C TRP A 144 4.41 9.97 5.47
N TYR A 145 3.51 9.22 6.13
CA TYR A 145 2.09 9.54 6.22
C TYR A 145 1.46 8.85 7.43
N ALA A 146 0.74 9.59 8.27
CA ALA A 146 -0.06 9.04 9.38
C ALA A 146 -1.55 9.41 9.30
N GLY A 147 -1.99 9.98 8.18
CA GLY A 147 -3.33 10.52 8.00
C GLY A 147 -3.29 11.87 7.28
N GLY A 148 -4.46 12.45 7.05
CA GLY A 148 -4.55 13.79 6.47
C GLY A 148 -5.76 14.56 6.96
N LYS A 149 -5.64 15.88 6.92
CA LYS A 149 -6.75 16.82 7.14
C LYS A 149 -7.08 17.52 5.83
N ILE A 150 -8.36 17.73 5.60
CA ILE A 150 -8.85 18.52 4.48
C ILE A 150 -9.58 19.71 5.06
N ASP A 151 -9.04 20.89 4.82
CA ASP A 151 -9.78 22.13 4.97
C ASP A 151 -10.62 22.31 3.70
N TRP A 152 -11.88 21.90 3.78
CA TRP A 152 -12.82 21.98 2.66
C TRP A 152 -13.19 23.42 2.29
N ALA A 153 -13.09 24.37 3.21
CA ALA A 153 -13.40 25.77 2.94
C ALA A 153 -12.33 26.42 2.05
N ASN A 154 -11.07 26.00 2.23
CA ASN A 154 -9.92 26.54 1.51
C ASN A 154 -9.31 25.59 0.47
N LEU A 155 -9.84 24.37 0.34
CA LEU A 155 -9.32 23.29 -0.51
C LEU A 155 -7.84 22.95 -0.21
N ILE A 156 -7.46 23.04 1.07
CA ILE A 156 -6.10 22.74 1.52
C ILE A 156 -6.07 21.34 2.13
N THR A 157 -5.14 20.51 1.65
CA THR A 157 -4.88 19.19 2.21
C THR A 157 -3.55 19.19 2.95
N GLN A 158 -3.54 18.66 4.17
CA GLN A 158 -2.34 18.54 5.00
C GLN A 158 -2.10 17.09 5.38
N HIS A 159 -0.84 16.65 5.33
CA HIS A 159 -0.42 15.36 5.85
C HIS A 159 -0.17 15.46 7.35
N ILE A 160 -0.57 14.44 8.09
CA ILE A 160 -0.29 14.30 9.50
C ILE A 160 1.01 13.51 9.67
N GLY A 161 1.91 14.01 10.52
CA GLY A 161 3.10 13.32 10.99
C GLY A 161 4.25 13.24 9.99
N ILE A 162 4.19 13.85 8.81
CA ILE A 162 5.28 13.78 7.83
C ILE A 162 6.61 14.25 8.46
N ASP A 163 7.67 13.47 8.27
CA ASP A 163 9.02 13.71 8.83
C ASP A 163 9.12 13.67 10.36
N GLU A 164 8.08 13.22 11.06
CA GLU A 164 8.12 12.95 12.49
C GLU A 164 8.59 11.52 12.77
N VAL A 165 9.36 11.35 13.84
CA VAL A 165 9.68 10.02 14.38
C VAL A 165 8.45 9.51 15.11
N ASP A 166 7.98 8.31 14.75
CA ASP A 166 6.88 7.68 15.47
C ASP A 166 7.37 7.11 16.81
N ILE A 167 6.92 7.73 17.88
CA ILE A 167 7.08 7.32 19.27
C ILE A 167 5.76 6.74 19.84
N GLY A 168 4.80 6.42 18.97
CA GLY A 168 3.47 5.91 19.33
C GLY A 168 2.36 6.94 19.21
N GLN A 169 2.68 8.20 18.86
CA GLN A 169 1.70 9.28 18.72
C GLN A 169 0.72 9.07 17.55
N ALA A 170 1.07 8.18 16.61
CA ALA A 170 0.25 7.84 15.45
C ALA A 170 -0.46 6.49 15.59
N SER A 171 -0.86 6.10 16.81
CA SER A 171 -1.62 4.87 17.07
C SER A 171 -3.13 5.12 17.02
N SER A 172 -3.93 4.10 16.67
CA SER A 172 -5.38 4.22 16.60
C SER A 172 -5.96 4.61 17.98
N GLY A 173 -6.72 5.70 18.03
CA GLY A 173 -7.38 6.19 19.25
C GLY A 173 -6.79 7.46 19.87
N THR A 174 -5.64 7.95 19.39
CA THR A 174 -5.22 9.32 19.73
C THR A 174 -6.01 10.30 18.88
N ASN A 175 -6.90 11.08 19.51
CA ASN A 175 -7.46 12.29 18.94
C ASN A 175 -6.28 13.22 18.59
N TRP A 176 -5.86 13.20 17.33
CA TRP A 176 -5.02 14.26 16.80
C TRP A 176 -5.87 15.52 16.90
N PRO A 177 -5.43 16.55 17.66
CA PRO A 177 -6.26 17.71 17.92
C PRO A 177 -6.69 18.31 16.58
N ASP A 178 -8.00 18.44 16.38
CA ASP A 178 -8.62 19.02 15.18
C ASP A 178 -8.05 20.41 14.85
#